data_AF-A0A519Z2F2-F1
#
_entry.id   AF-A0A519Z2F2-F1
#
_cell.length_a   1.000
_cell.length_b   1.000
_cell.length_c   1.000
_cell.angle_alpha   90.00
_cell.angle_beta   90.00
_cell.angle_gamma   90.00
#
_symmetry.space_group_name_H-M   'P 1'
#
loop_
_entity.id
_entity.type
_entity.pdbx_description
1 polymer ?
#
loop_
_entity_poly.entity_id
_entity_poly.type
_entity_poly.pdbx_seq_one_letter_code
_entity_poly.pdbx_strand_id
1 'polypeptide(L)'
;VSMHKVGDAWFLKLPNLKVKAQTTVDIYYSGVPKESFNPPWDGGISWSADTLGRPWITMGVQTRGASLWFPCKEHQSDEPDHGVSIAITVPDSLTAVANGRLKKKMTNNTGTVTYVWTVGSPINNYGIAFYIGKYIQVKQNYEGTKGKLDTDYWVLDYNQEKVDSYLKPEVEKTLEVFEYWFGSYPFYEDSFKIVETPYPGMEHQSAIAYGNGFKYGRVKVNNLSYWDLMTDRLIVHEVAHEWFGNSITTNDITDQWIHEGFAGYAEELFIEYQYGKKAAGEFFEARTINKTKNVEPLIRRYGIFETGGSYVYLRGWKLIHMLRTIVNDDAKFRLALRTICDKFRHKTIDSKELETLFSKISGINLQPIFNQYLRNKEVPTFEYRLIGNTLKYRFADCTPGFSMPIKTNITEMWLNPSS
;
A
#
# COMPACT_ATOMS: atom_id res chain seq x y z
N VAL A 1 0.95 -37.70 -8.50
CA VAL A 1 1.57 -36.85 -7.46
C VAL A 1 0.95 -37.24 -6.13
N SER A 2 1.74 -37.65 -5.12
CA SER A 2 1.18 -37.87 -3.78
C SER A 2 1.08 -36.54 -3.05
N MET A 3 -0.05 -36.32 -2.38
CA MET A 3 -0.29 -35.13 -1.57
C MET A 3 -0.56 -35.55 -0.12
N HIS A 4 -0.04 -34.79 0.83
CA HIS A 4 -0.34 -34.99 2.25
C HIS A 4 -0.54 -33.65 2.95
N LYS A 5 -1.35 -33.64 4.00
CA LYS A 5 -1.68 -32.44 4.77
C LYS A 5 -0.94 -32.44 6.10
N VAL A 6 -0.37 -31.30 6.47
CA VAL A 6 0.24 -31.06 7.79
C VAL A 6 -0.25 -29.70 8.29
N GLY A 7 -1.03 -29.68 9.38
CA GLY A 7 -1.69 -28.47 9.84
C GLY A 7 -2.60 -27.90 8.74
N ASP A 8 -2.43 -26.63 8.41
CA ASP A 8 -3.19 -25.94 7.35
C ASP A 8 -2.51 -25.99 5.97
N ALA A 9 -1.36 -26.64 5.86
CA ALA A 9 -0.59 -26.73 4.61
C ALA A 9 -0.75 -28.08 3.90
N TRP A 10 -0.77 -28.03 2.57
CA TRP A 10 -0.72 -29.21 1.70
C TRP A 10 0.64 -29.33 1.04
N PHE A 11 1.26 -30.50 1.16
CA PHE A 11 2.57 -30.80 0.61
C PHE A 11 2.42 -31.73 -0.59
N LEU A 12 2.90 -31.27 -1.75
CA LEU A 12 2.89 -32.02 -2.99
C LEU A 12 4.28 -32.62 -3.24
N LYS A 13 4.35 -33.94 -3.43
CA LYS A 13 5.59 -34.60 -3.85
C LYS A 13 5.75 -34.50 -5.37
N LEU A 14 6.51 -33.52 -5.81
CA LEU A 14 6.86 -33.33 -7.23
C LEU A 14 7.92 -34.36 -7.67
N PRO A 15 7.96 -34.74 -8.97
CA PRO A 15 9.08 -35.50 -9.51
C PRO A 15 10.39 -34.71 -9.35
N ASN A 16 11.55 -35.36 -9.53
CA ASN A 16 12.84 -34.65 -9.50
C ASN A 16 12.89 -33.60 -10.61
N LEU A 17 12.68 -32.34 -10.25
CA LEU A 17 12.76 -31.20 -11.14
C LEU A 17 14.21 -30.74 -11.25
N LYS A 18 14.65 -30.41 -12.47
CA LYS A 18 15.95 -29.76 -12.68
C LYS A 18 15.85 -28.30 -12.23
N VAL A 19 16.92 -27.77 -11.64
CA VAL A 19 17.01 -26.33 -11.32
C VAL A 19 16.78 -25.52 -12.60
N LYS A 20 15.92 -24.49 -12.53
CA LYS A 20 15.46 -23.64 -13.66
C LYS A 20 14.55 -24.32 -14.69
N ALA A 21 14.08 -25.55 -14.46
CA ALA A 21 13.03 -26.11 -15.30
C ALA A 21 11.67 -25.49 -14.94
N GLN A 22 10.85 -25.20 -15.95
CA GLN A 22 9.44 -24.85 -15.76
C GLN A 22 8.60 -26.13 -15.71
N THR A 23 7.61 -26.16 -14.83
CA THR A 23 6.67 -27.28 -14.71
C THR A 23 5.32 -26.73 -14.31
N THR A 24 4.27 -27.31 -14.88
CA THR A 24 2.89 -26.97 -14.56
C THR A 24 2.32 -27.96 -13.55
N VAL A 25 1.60 -27.45 -12.57
CA VAL A 25 0.85 -28.24 -11.60
C VAL A 25 -0.60 -27.77 -11.64
N ASP A 26 -1.49 -28.65 -12.06
CA ASP A 26 -2.92 -28.37 -12.03
C ASP A 26 -3.51 -28.81 -10.68
N ILE A 27 -4.08 -27.86 -9.95
CA ILE A 27 -4.71 -28.09 -8.66
C ILE A 27 -6.21 -27.83 -8.79
N TYR A 28 -7.00 -28.88 -8.61
CA TYR A 28 -8.46 -28.78 -8.54
C TYR A 28 -8.88 -28.76 -7.08
N TYR A 29 -9.68 -27.77 -6.71
CA TYR A 29 -10.21 -27.62 -5.36
C TYR A 29 -11.65 -27.11 -5.42
N SER A 30 -12.41 -27.38 -4.37
CA SER A 30 -13.80 -26.93 -4.23
C SER A 30 -14.12 -26.79 -2.75
N GLY A 31 -15.01 -25.87 -2.40
CA GLY A 31 -15.47 -25.69 -1.03
C GLY A 31 -16.21 -24.38 -0.87
N VAL A 32 -16.60 -24.09 0.37
CA VAL A 32 -17.11 -22.78 0.75
C VAL A 32 -15.93 -21.96 1.27
N PRO A 33 -15.56 -20.85 0.61
CA PRO A 33 -14.45 -20.01 1.04
C PRO A 33 -14.76 -19.36 2.39
N LYS A 34 -13.71 -18.98 3.13
CA LYS A 34 -13.87 -18.35 4.44
C LYS A 34 -14.64 -17.02 4.30
N GLU A 35 -15.71 -16.87 5.07
CA GLU A 35 -16.44 -15.61 5.15
C GLU A 35 -15.71 -14.59 6.04
N SER A 36 -15.72 -13.33 5.58
CA SER A 36 -15.24 -12.15 6.29
C SER A 36 -16.45 -11.39 6.86
N PHE A 37 -16.51 -11.29 8.20
CA PHE A 37 -17.57 -10.58 8.93
C PHE A 37 -17.20 -9.14 9.26
N ASN A 38 -15.90 -8.82 9.25
CA ASN A 38 -15.39 -7.47 9.43
C ASN A 38 -14.38 -7.12 8.33
N PRO A 39 -14.82 -6.99 7.07
CA PRO A 39 -13.94 -6.69 5.96
C PRO A 39 -13.39 -5.25 6.06
N PRO A 40 -12.12 -5.03 5.67
CA PRO A 40 -11.17 -6.03 5.13
C PRO A 40 -10.31 -6.75 6.21
N TRP A 41 -10.56 -6.52 7.50
CA TRP A 41 -9.60 -6.83 8.57
C TRP A 41 -9.50 -8.31 8.97
N ASP A 42 -10.59 -9.08 8.89
CA ASP A 42 -10.61 -10.48 9.32
C ASP A 42 -10.32 -11.50 8.22
N GLY A 43 -10.16 -11.05 6.97
CA GLY A 43 -9.75 -11.85 5.82
C GLY A 43 -10.85 -12.78 5.28
N GLY A 44 -10.97 -12.87 3.95
CA GLY A 44 -11.86 -13.79 3.27
C GLY A 44 -12.81 -13.11 2.27
N ILE A 45 -13.94 -13.75 2.00
CA ILE A 45 -14.99 -13.27 1.10
C ILE A 45 -16.11 -12.61 1.91
N SER A 46 -16.52 -11.42 1.50
CA SER A 46 -17.70 -10.71 2.01
C SER A 46 -18.91 -11.03 1.15
N TRP A 47 -19.90 -11.71 1.73
CA TRP A 47 -21.19 -12.00 1.12
C TRP A 47 -22.21 -10.94 1.54
N SER A 48 -22.28 -9.87 0.76
CA SER A 48 -23.08 -8.68 1.07
C SER A 48 -24.19 -8.47 0.05
N ALA A 49 -25.08 -7.52 0.35
CA ALA A 49 -26.06 -7.01 -0.59
C ALA A 49 -25.87 -5.49 -0.75
N ASP A 50 -26.14 -4.98 -1.95
CA ASP A 50 -26.16 -3.54 -2.19
C ASP A 50 -27.44 -2.88 -1.61
N THR A 51 -27.57 -1.56 -1.76
CA THR A 51 -28.70 -0.82 -1.19
C THR A 51 -30.06 -1.17 -1.80
N LEU A 52 -30.07 -1.91 -2.92
CA LEU A 52 -31.28 -2.43 -3.57
C LEU A 52 -31.53 -3.91 -3.25
N GLY A 53 -30.76 -4.49 -2.32
CA GLY A 53 -30.86 -5.89 -1.92
C GLY A 53 -30.29 -6.88 -2.95
N ARG A 54 -29.45 -6.41 -3.89
CA ARG A 54 -28.87 -7.26 -4.95
C ARG A 54 -27.52 -7.83 -4.49
N PRO A 55 -27.11 -9.02 -4.95
CA PRO A 55 -25.85 -9.63 -4.52
C PRO A 55 -24.63 -8.73 -4.79
N TRP A 56 -23.80 -8.57 -3.77
CA TRP A 56 -22.55 -7.81 -3.83
C TRP A 56 -21.45 -8.56 -3.07
N ILE A 57 -20.64 -9.29 -3.83
CA ILE A 57 -19.59 -10.17 -3.31
C ILE A 57 -18.25 -9.50 -3.55
N THR A 58 -17.47 -9.36 -2.49
CA THR A 58 -16.13 -8.75 -2.51
C THR A 58 -15.20 -9.56 -1.63
N MET A 59 -13.91 -9.25 -1.62
CA MET A 59 -12.95 -9.99 -0.81
C MET A 59 -11.81 -9.09 -0.34
N GLY A 60 -11.10 -9.51 0.70
CA GLY A 60 -9.84 -8.91 1.15
C GLY A 60 -9.10 -9.91 2.02
N VAL A 61 -7.79 -10.06 1.83
CA VAL A 61 -7.04 -11.20 2.41
C VAL A 61 -5.67 -10.85 2.99
N GLN A 62 -5.24 -9.59 3.01
CA GLN A 62 -3.89 -9.19 3.46
C GLN A 62 -3.47 -9.75 4.82
N THR A 63 -4.38 -9.79 5.79
CA THR A 63 -4.04 -10.22 7.16
C THR A 63 -3.90 -11.73 7.29
N ARG A 64 -4.75 -12.51 6.62
CA ARG A 64 -4.85 -13.96 6.79
C ARG A 64 -4.32 -14.78 5.62
N GLY A 65 -4.02 -14.13 4.50
CA GLY A 65 -3.50 -14.75 3.30
C GLY A 65 -4.57 -15.12 2.27
N ALA A 66 -4.15 -15.11 1.02
CA ALA A 66 -4.90 -15.51 -0.16
C ALA A 66 -5.28 -17.02 -0.17
N SER A 67 -4.56 -17.82 0.61
CA SER A 67 -4.88 -19.24 0.89
C SER A 67 -6.29 -19.49 1.43
N LEU A 68 -6.98 -18.45 1.91
CA LEU A 68 -8.38 -18.50 2.32
C LEU A 68 -9.37 -18.79 1.18
N TRP A 69 -9.00 -18.56 -0.08
CA TRP A 69 -9.89 -18.75 -1.23
C TRP A 69 -9.27 -19.51 -2.40
N PHE A 70 -7.93 -19.58 -2.51
CA PHE A 70 -7.27 -20.43 -3.51
C PHE A 70 -5.96 -21.05 -3.04
N PRO A 71 -5.57 -22.24 -3.56
CA PRO A 71 -4.27 -22.84 -3.28
C PRO A 71 -3.13 -21.97 -3.82
N CYS A 72 -2.25 -21.52 -2.93
CA CYS A 72 -1.04 -20.77 -3.27
C CYS A 72 0.09 -21.10 -2.29
N LYS A 73 1.32 -20.73 -2.66
CA LYS A 73 2.42 -20.63 -1.69
C LYS A 73 2.27 -19.30 -0.97
N GLU A 74 1.59 -19.34 0.17
CA GLU A 74 1.31 -18.17 0.99
C GLU A 74 2.58 -17.65 1.67
N HIS A 75 3.35 -16.85 0.94
CA HIS A 75 4.51 -16.15 1.46
C HIS A 75 4.61 -14.79 0.79
N GLN A 76 4.84 -13.74 1.58
CA GLN A 76 4.80 -12.37 1.10
C GLN A 76 5.85 -12.09 0.00
N SER A 77 7.00 -12.75 0.06
CA SER A 77 8.06 -12.64 -0.94
C SER A 77 7.88 -13.55 -2.17
N ASP A 78 6.79 -14.31 -2.27
CA ASP A 78 6.58 -15.30 -3.34
C ASP A 78 5.45 -14.88 -4.27
N GLU A 79 5.81 -13.99 -5.20
CA GLU A 79 4.89 -13.43 -6.19
C GLU A 79 4.96 -14.25 -7.50
N PRO A 80 3.85 -14.41 -8.24
CA PRO A 80 3.91 -14.91 -9.60
C PRO A 80 4.65 -13.92 -10.50
N ASP A 81 5.89 -14.24 -10.91
CA ASP A 81 6.77 -13.39 -11.74
C ASP A 81 6.14 -12.91 -13.07
N HIS A 82 5.17 -13.68 -13.59
CA HIS A 82 4.48 -13.40 -14.86
C HIS A 82 2.98 -13.12 -14.68
N GLY A 83 2.62 -12.63 -13.48
CA GLY A 83 1.27 -12.29 -13.12
C GLY A 83 0.32 -13.48 -13.07
N VAL A 84 -0.97 -13.21 -13.24
CA VAL A 84 -2.05 -14.19 -13.07
C VAL A 84 -3.15 -14.00 -14.12
N SER A 85 -3.82 -15.09 -14.48
CA SER A 85 -5.07 -15.06 -15.23
C SER A 85 -6.20 -15.58 -14.36
N ILE A 86 -7.26 -14.80 -14.22
CA ILE A 86 -8.39 -15.08 -13.33
C ILE A 86 -9.63 -15.21 -14.20
N ALA A 87 -10.22 -16.41 -14.21
CA ALA A 87 -11.47 -16.69 -14.90
C ALA A 87 -12.61 -16.85 -13.88
N ILE A 88 -13.61 -15.98 -13.93
CA ILE A 88 -14.71 -15.95 -12.97
C ILE A 88 -16.01 -16.16 -13.71
N THR A 89 -16.76 -17.20 -13.32
CA THR A 89 -18.08 -17.51 -13.89
C THR A 89 -19.17 -17.16 -12.89
N VAL A 90 -20.12 -16.33 -13.31
CA VAL A 90 -21.22 -15.83 -12.48
C VAL A 90 -22.54 -15.92 -13.25
N PRO A 91 -23.71 -15.86 -12.58
CA PRO A 91 -24.99 -15.65 -13.27
C PRO A 91 -24.90 -14.47 -14.24
N ASP A 92 -25.50 -14.58 -15.43
CA ASP A 92 -25.43 -13.55 -16.49
C ASP A 92 -26.01 -12.19 -16.09
N SER A 93 -26.79 -12.16 -15.01
CA SER A 93 -27.29 -10.95 -14.37
C SER A 93 -26.21 -10.17 -13.58
N LEU A 94 -25.01 -10.72 -13.36
CA LEU A 94 -23.92 -10.10 -12.60
C LEU A 94 -22.68 -9.82 -13.45
N THR A 95 -21.87 -8.89 -12.98
CA THR A 95 -20.56 -8.55 -13.54
C THR A 95 -19.47 -8.98 -12.57
N ALA A 96 -18.41 -9.63 -13.07
CA ALA A 96 -17.21 -9.94 -12.30
C ALA A 96 -16.02 -9.10 -12.76
N VAL A 97 -15.38 -8.43 -11.80
CA VAL A 97 -14.22 -7.54 -11.99
C VAL A 97 -13.04 -8.12 -11.22
N ALA A 98 -11.83 -8.03 -11.77
CA ALA A 98 -10.61 -8.48 -11.10
C ALA A 98 -9.40 -7.59 -11.47
N ASN A 99 -8.21 -7.95 -11.00
CA ASN A 99 -6.96 -7.29 -11.33
C ASN A 99 -6.65 -7.34 -12.84
N GLY A 100 -5.84 -6.39 -13.32
CA GLY A 100 -5.35 -6.39 -14.70
C GLY A 100 -6.41 -6.05 -15.74
N ARG A 101 -6.24 -6.53 -16.96
CA ARG A 101 -7.11 -6.19 -18.10
C ARG A 101 -8.11 -7.30 -18.41
N LEU A 102 -9.34 -6.92 -18.75
CA LEU A 102 -10.35 -7.86 -19.25
C LEU A 102 -9.95 -8.34 -20.65
N LYS A 103 -9.61 -9.62 -20.78
CA LYS A 103 -9.21 -10.25 -22.04
C LYS A 103 -10.38 -10.90 -22.77
N LYS A 104 -11.32 -11.50 -22.03
CA LYS A 104 -12.48 -12.19 -22.61
C LYS A 104 -13.71 -12.04 -21.72
N LYS A 105 -14.88 -11.91 -22.36
CA LYS A 105 -16.21 -12.07 -21.76
C LYS A 105 -16.97 -13.09 -22.59
N MET A 106 -17.40 -14.19 -21.98
CA MET A 106 -18.03 -15.32 -22.68
C MET A 106 -19.40 -15.60 -22.06
N THR A 107 -20.46 -15.41 -22.84
CA THR A 107 -21.81 -15.83 -22.43
C THR A 107 -21.93 -17.33 -22.65
N ASN A 108 -22.32 -18.05 -21.60
CA ASN A 108 -22.45 -19.50 -21.62
C ASN A 108 -23.93 -19.89 -21.87
N ASN A 109 -24.16 -21.07 -22.47
CA ASN A 109 -25.51 -21.60 -22.71
C ASN A 109 -26.24 -22.08 -21.44
N THR A 110 -25.77 -21.66 -20.26
CA THR A 110 -26.23 -22.10 -18.94
C THR A 110 -26.81 -20.95 -18.09
N GLY A 111 -27.06 -19.78 -18.68
CA GLY A 111 -27.49 -18.58 -17.94
C GLY A 111 -26.36 -17.96 -17.10
N THR A 112 -25.11 -18.20 -17.50
CA THR A 112 -23.92 -17.67 -16.83
C THR A 112 -23.03 -16.94 -17.82
N VAL A 113 -22.14 -16.11 -17.29
CA VAL A 113 -21.12 -15.40 -18.04
C VAL A 113 -19.76 -15.60 -17.37
N THR A 114 -18.72 -15.82 -18.17
CA THR A 114 -17.34 -15.94 -17.70
C THR A 114 -16.53 -14.72 -18.10
N TYR A 115 -15.91 -14.07 -17.12
CA TYR A 115 -14.97 -12.96 -17.31
C TYR A 115 -13.54 -13.47 -17.11
N VAL A 116 -12.65 -13.22 -18.07
CA VAL A 116 -11.23 -13.58 -18.00
C VAL A 116 -10.40 -12.32 -17.92
N TRP A 117 -9.77 -12.12 -16.77
CA TRP A 117 -8.89 -11.00 -16.46
C TRP A 117 -7.44 -11.48 -16.41
N THR A 118 -6.50 -10.64 -16.83
CA THR A 118 -5.07 -10.98 -16.84
C THR A 118 -4.23 -9.83 -16.32
N VAL A 119 -3.36 -10.13 -15.36
CA VAL A 119 -2.23 -9.31 -14.91
C VAL A 119 -0.97 -9.89 -15.54
N GLY A 120 -0.13 -9.06 -16.15
CA GLY A 120 1.16 -9.42 -16.73
C GLY A 120 2.36 -9.11 -15.83
N SER A 121 2.23 -8.13 -14.92
CA SER A 121 3.28 -7.79 -13.94
C SER A 121 3.29 -8.78 -12.77
N PRO A 122 4.39 -8.88 -12.01
CA PRO A 122 4.40 -9.51 -10.69
C PRO A 122 3.26 -8.97 -9.81
N ILE A 123 2.68 -9.83 -8.99
CA ILE A 123 1.55 -9.48 -8.13
C ILE A 123 1.64 -10.22 -6.80
N ASN A 124 1.45 -9.51 -5.69
CA ASN A 124 1.37 -10.16 -4.40
C ASN A 124 0.12 -11.03 -4.30
N ASN A 125 0.23 -12.23 -3.71
CA ASN A 125 -0.91 -13.11 -3.46
C ASN A 125 -2.07 -12.39 -2.75
N TYR A 126 -1.79 -11.49 -1.80
CA TYR A 126 -2.87 -10.76 -1.12
C TYR A 126 -3.53 -9.69 -2.01
N GLY A 127 -2.79 -9.19 -3.00
CA GLY A 127 -3.27 -8.19 -3.97
C GLY A 127 -4.19 -8.78 -5.03
N ILE A 128 -4.23 -10.10 -5.18
CA ILE A 128 -5.14 -10.81 -6.08
C ILE A 128 -6.56 -10.76 -5.50
N ALA A 129 -7.46 -10.11 -6.22
CA ALA A 129 -8.83 -9.89 -5.80
C ALA A 129 -9.83 -10.01 -6.94
N PHE A 130 -11.07 -10.27 -6.56
CA PHE A 130 -12.21 -10.16 -7.45
C PHE A 130 -13.42 -9.55 -6.75
N TYR A 131 -14.32 -9.01 -7.56
CA TYR A 131 -15.53 -8.36 -7.12
C TYR A 131 -16.68 -8.76 -8.04
N ILE A 132 -17.83 -9.09 -7.47
CA ILE A 132 -19.01 -9.52 -8.20
C ILE A 132 -20.20 -8.68 -7.74
N GLY A 133 -20.94 -8.12 -8.69
CA GLY A 133 -22.10 -7.30 -8.38
C GLY A 133 -22.77 -6.75 -9.64
N LYS A 134 -23.69 -5.81 -9.45
CA LYS A 134 -24.33 -5.06 -10.54
C LYS A 134 -23.46 -3.89 -11.01
N TYR A 135 -22.19 -4.20 -11.33
CA TYR A 135 -21.22 -3.21 -11.77
C TYR A 135 -21.46 -2.81 -13.23
N ILE A 136 -21.26 -1.52 -13.47
CA ILE A 136 -21.04 -0.94 -14.80
C ILE A 136 -19.59 -0.48 -14.93
N GLN A 137 -19.10 -0.37 -16.16
CA GLN A 137 -17.78 0.19 -16.45
C GLN A 137 -17.94 1.62 -16.96
N VAL A 138 -17.23 2.56 -16.34
CA VAL A 138 -16.99 3.88 -16.91
C VAL A 138 -15.51 3.98 -17.24
N LYS A 139 -15.20 4.08 -18.53
CA LYS A 139 -13.83 4.19 -19.03
C LYS A 139 -13.34 5.63 -18.96
N GLN A 140 -12.07 5.80 -18.65
CA GLN A 140 -11.34 7.05 -18.74
C GLN A 140 -9.94 6.76 -19.25
N ASN A 141 -9.26 7.81 -19.70
CA ASN A 141 -7.83 7.75 -19.92
C ASN A 141 -7.18 8.91 -19.19
N TYR A 142 -6.12 8.59 -18.45
CA TYR A 142 -5.27 9.55 -17.80
C TYR A 142 -4.03 9.80 -18.66
N GLU A 143 -3.70 11.06 -18.93
CA GLU A 143 -2.49 11.44 -19.67
C GLU A 143 -1.27 11.40 -18.73
N GLY A 144 -0.77 10.20 -18.47
CA GLY A 144 0.36 9.98 -17.57
C GLY A 144 1.73 10.19 -18.22
N THR A 145 2.76 10.12 -17.41
CA THR A 145 4.16 10.41 -17.78
C THR A 145 4.79 9.41 -18.75
N LYS A 146 4.22 8.21 -18.91
CA LYS A 146 4.57 7.25 -19.99
C LYS A 146 3.59 7.26 -21.17
N GLY A 147 2.76 8.30 -21.24
CA GLY A 147 1.66 8.40 -22.18
C GLY A 147 0.33 7.98 -21.56
N LYS A 148 -0.63 7.70 -22.44
CA LYS A 148 -2.01 7.42 -22.08
C LYS A 148 -2.15 6.14 -21.25
N LEU A 149 -2.67 6.28 -20.03
CA LEU A 149 -2.99 5.20 -19.10
C LEU A 149 -4.50 4.95 -19.12
N ASP A 150 -4.92 3.71 -19.36
CA ASP A 150 -6.32 3.33 -19.21
C ASP A 150 -6.69 3.33 -17.71
N THR A 151 -7.68 4.15 -17.34
CA THR A 151 -8.21 4.26 -15.98
C THR A 151 -9.69 3.90 -15.98
N ASP A 152 -10.06 2.74 -15.45
CA ASP A 152 -11.45 2.30 -15.41
C ASP A 152 -12.08 2.43 -14.02
N TYR A 153 -13.36 2.76 -13.99
CA TYR A 153 -14.15 2.83 -12.76
C TYR A 153 -15.28 1.81 -12.85
N TRP A 154 -15.29 0.89 -11.88
CA TRP A 154 -16.30 -0.16 -11.76
C TRP A 154 -17.17 0.12 -10.54
N VAL A 155 -18.30 0.79 -10.77
CA VAL A 155 -19.24 1.19 -9.73
C VAL A 155 -20.57 0.47 -9.89
N LEU A 156 -21.37 0.40 -8.83
CA LEU A 156 -22.74 -0.07 -8.95
C LEU A 156 -23.53 0.86 -9.88
N ASP A 157 -24.41 0.28 -10.69
CA ASP A 157 -25.13 0.99 -11.76
C ASP A 157 -25.77 2.34 -11.34
N TYR A 158 -26.39 2.40 -10.16
CA TYR A 158 -27.00 3.62 -9.64
C TYR A 158 -26.02 4.72 -9.21
N ASN A 159 -24.71 4.44 -9.17
CA ASN A 159 -23.65 5.40 -8.83
C ASN A 159 -22.91 5.93 -10.07
N GLN A 160 -23.36 5.62 -11.29
CA GLN A 160 -22.70 6.03 -12.53
C GLN A 160 -22.31 7.52 -12.56
N GLU A 161 -23.24 8.40 -12.19
CA GLU A 161 -23.05 9.86 -12.23
C GLU A 161 -21.96 10.36 -11.28
N LYS A 162 -21.67 9.60 -10.22
CA LYS A 162 -20.60 9.91 -9.26
C LYS A 162 -19.21 9.63 -9.83
N VAL A 163 -19.09 8.88 -10.91
CA VAL A 163 -17.77 8.65 -11.53
C VAL A 163 -17.24 9.96 -12.11
N ASP A 164 -18.01 10.60 -12.98
CA ASP A 164 -17.57 11.83 -13.67
C ASP A 164 -17.53 13.02 -12.70
N SER A 165 -18.49 13.13 -11.78
CA SER A 165 -18.56 14.25 -10.83
C SER A 165 -17.61 14.13 -9.64
N TYR A 166 -17.05 12.93 -9.37
CA TYR A 166 -16.28 12.69 -8.15
C TYR A 166 -15.02 11.82 -8.35
N LEU A 167 -15.16 10.56 -8.79
CA LEU A 167 -14.01 9.64 -8.81
C LEU A 167 -12.92 10.05 -9.82
N LYS A 168 -13.31 10.49 -11.02
CA LYS A 168 -12.37 10.94 -12.05
C LYS A 168 -11.48 12.09 -11.55
N PRO A 169 -12.02 13.24 -11.11
CA PRO A 169 -11.18 14.34 -10.68
C PRO A 169 -10.30 14.01 -9.46
N GLU A 170 -10.76 13.20 -8.50
CA GLU A 170 -9.93 12.84 -7.34
C GLU A 170 -8.80 11.87 -7.72
N VAL A 171 -9.06 10.88 -8.58
CA VAL A 171 -8.02 9.96 -9.06
C VAL A 171 -7.01 10.68 -9.96
N GLU A 172 -7.45 11.54 -10.87
CA GLU A 172 -6.55 12.28 -11.77
C GLU A 172 -5.58 13.17 -10.99
N LYS A 173 -6.09 13.94 -10.00
CA LYS A 173 -5.24 14.73 -9.09
C LYS A 173 -4.25 13.83 -8.33
N THR A 174 -4.71 12.69 -7.83
CA THR A 174 -3.87 11.78 -7.05
C THR A 174 -2.74 11.20 -7.89
N LEU A 175 -3.04 10.72 -9.10
CA LEU A 175 -2.05 10.21 -10.04
C LEU A 175 -1.06 11.30 -10.44
N GLU A 176 -1.50 12.53 -10.71
CA GLU A 176 -0.61 13.65 -11.03
C GLU A 176 0.42 13.90 -9.92
N VAL A 177 -0.03 13.98 -8.67
CA VAL A 177 0.87 14.21 -7.54
C VAL A 177 1.85 13.06 -7.37
N PHE A 178 1.38 11.82 -7.48
CA PHE A 178 2.24 10.66 -7.28
C PHE A 178 3.22 10.46 -8.43
N GLU A 179 2.84 10.75 -9.67
CA GLU A 179 3.78 10.72 -10.78
C GLU A 179 4.85 11.82 -10.68
N TYR A 180 4.52 12.96 -10.08
CA TYR A 180 5.50 14.00 -9.74
C TYR A 180 6.52 13.49 -8.70
N TRP A 181 6.05 12.93 -7.59
CA TRP A 181 6.92 12.53 -6.46
C TRP A 181 7.63 11.18 -6.65
N PHE A 182 6.95 10.20 -7.23
CA PHE A 182 7.40 8.80 -7.29
C PHE A 182 7.77 8.36 -8.71
N GLY A 183 7.34 9.10 -9.74
CA GLY A 183 7.52 8.72 -11.14
C GLY A 183 6.34 7.92 -11.68
N SER A 184 6.41 7.52 -12.94
CA SER A 184 5.28 6.94 -13.67
C SER A 184 4.61 5.78 -12.94
N TYR A 185 3.28 5.69 -13.07
CA TYR A 185 2.49 4.59 -12.55
C TYR A 185 3.12 3.21 -12.87
N PRO A 186 3.19 2.28 -11.91
CA PRO A 186 3.94 1.04 -12.09
C PRO A 186 3.35 0.03 -13.05
N PHE A 187 2.04 0.05 -13.31
CA PHE A 187 1.33 -1.05 -13.96
C PHE A 187 0.57 -0.65 -15.23
N TYR A 188 1.21 0.12 -16.12
CA TYR A 188 0.61 0.56 -17.40
C TYR A 188 0.06 -0.60 -18.25
N GLU A 189 0.79 -1.70 -18.24
CA GLU A 189 0.48 -2.94 -18.96
C GLU A 189 -0.79 -3.60 -18.43
N ASP A 190 -1.16 -3.34 -17.18
CA ASP A 190 -2.27 -3.95 -16.45
C ASP A 190 -3.48 -3.01 -16.25
N SER A 191 -3.35 -1.75 -16.66
CA SER A 191 -4.30 -0.64 -16.43
C SER A 191 -4.47 -0.27 -14.95
N PHE A 192 -5.14 0.84 -14.69
CA PHE A 192 -5.53 1.27 -13.35
C PHE A 192 -7.04 1.16 -13.18
N LYS A 193 -7.53 0.73 -12.01
CA LYS A 193 -8.97 0.72 -11.71
C LYS A 193 -9.31 1.07 -10.28
N ILE A 194 -10.44 1.75 -10.12
CA ILE A 194 -11.19 1.83 -8.87
C ILE A 194 -12.41 0.90 -8.98
N VAL A 195 -12.64 0.06 -7.97
CA VAL A 195 -13.80 -0.82 -7.86
C VAL A 195 -14.58 -0.50 -6.60
N GLU A 196 -15.86 -0.19 -6.72
CA GLU A 196 -16.71 0.13 -5.57
C GLU A 196 -16.88 -1.08 -4.65
N THR A 197 -16.75 -0.91 -3.34
CA THR A 197 -16.86 -1.99 -2.34
C THR A 197 -17.71 -1.59 -1.12
N PRO A 198 -18.28 -2.56 -0.37
CA PRO A 198 -19.07 -2.27 0.83
C PRO A 198 -18.20 -1.98 2.07
N TYR A 199 -16.89 -2.24 2.00
CA TYR A 199 -15.92 -1.95 3.05
C TYR A 199 -15.03 -0.75 2.67
N PRO A 200 -14.34 -0.10 3.64
CA PRO A 200 -13.67 1.17 3.43
C PRO A 200 -12.77 1.23 2.20
N GLY A 201 -11.78 0.34 2.08
CA GLY A 201 -10.90 0.23 0.92
C GLY A 201 -9.86 -0.86 1.13
N MET A 202 -9.09 -1.16 0.09
CA MET A 202 -7.99 -2.13 0.08
C MET A 202 -7.17 -1.93 -1.20
N GLU A 203 -5.85 -1.97 -1.10
CA GLU A 203 -4.90 -1.66 -2.17
C GLU A 203 -4.70 -2.79 -3.20
N HIS A 204 -5.73 -3.54 -3.56
CA HIS A 204 -5.58 -4.64 -4.52
C HIS A 204 -4.99 -4.13 -5.85
N GLN A 205 -3.82 -4.65 -6.22
CA GLN A 205 -3.00 -4.17 -7.35
C GLN A 205 -3.83 -3.96 -8.61
N SER A 206 -3.75 -2.78 -9.22
CA SER A 206 -4.52 -2.39 -10.44
C SER A 206 -6.05 -2.41 -10.31
N ALA A 207 -6.63 -2.78 -9.17
CA ALA A 207 -8.07 -2.94 -8.94
C ALA A 207 -8.46 -2.53 -7.51
N ILE A 208 -8.13 -1.29 -7.16
CA ILE A 208 -8.25 -0.73 -5.81
C ILE A 208 -9.71 -0.77 -5.36
N ALA A 209 -9.95 -1.35 -4.18
CA ALA A 209 -11.26 -1.35 -3.56
C ALA A 209 -11.59 0.02 -2.95
N TYR A 210 -12.79 0.52 -3.22
CA TYR A 210 -13.24 1.84 -2.81
C TYR A 210 -14.63 1.79 -2.18
N GLY A 211 -14.70 2.03 -0.88
CA GLY A 211 -15.96 2.17 -0.14
C GLY A 211 -16.01 3.42 0.74
N ASN A 212 -15.38 4.51 0.31
CA ASN A 212 -15.47 5.79 1.03
C ASN A 212 -16.83 6.49 0.85
N GLY A 213 -17.63 6.04 -0.12
CA GLY A 213 -18.98 6.56 -0.34
C GLY A 213 -19.01 7.89 -1.11
N PHE A 214 -18.01 8.17 -1.95
CA PHE A 214 -17.96 9.33 -2.84
C PHE A 214 -17.95 10.67 -2.09
N LYS A 215 -17.08 10.79 -1.08
CA LYS A 215 -16.97 11.99 -0.23
C LYS A 215 -15.55 12.19 0.28
N TYR A 216 -15.19 13.44 0.55
CA TYR A 216 -13.90 13.76 1.15
C TYR A 216 -13.76 13.20 2.57
N GLY A 217 -12.52 13.09 3.05
CA GLY A 217 -12.20 12.42 4.30
C GLY A 217 -11.99 10.92 4.16
N ARG A 218 -12.17 10.21 5.27
CA ARG A 218 -12.10 8.74 5.32
C ARG A 218 -13.23 8.19 6.19
N VAL A 219 -14.01 7.25 5.66
CA VAL A 219 -15.05 6.54 6.41
C VAL A 219 -14.46 5.73 7.56
N LYS A 220 -15.28 5.48 8.59
CA LYS A 220 -14.91 4.74 9.81
C LYS A 220 -13.70 5.32 10.56
N VAL A 221 -13.38 6.60 10.33
CA VAL A 221 -12.37 7.35 11.09
C VAL A 221 -13.04 8.51 11.82
N ASN A 222 -12.87 8.55 13.13
CA ASN A 222 -13.31 9.67 13.97
C ASN A 222 -12.21 10.73 14.03
N ASN A 223 -12.59 11.99 14.26
CA ASN A 223 -11.66 13.13 14.47
C ASN A 223 -10.76 13.43 13.26
N LEU A 224 -11.35 13.47 12.06
CA LEU A 224 -10.67 14.01 10.87
C LEU A 224 -10.33 15.49 11.10
N SER A 225 -9.11 15.87 10.73
CA SER A 225 -8.65 17.26 10.69
C SER A 225 -9.31 18.01 9.53
N TYR A 226 -9.14 19.33 9.50
CA TYR A 226 -9.58 20.14 8.37
C TYR A 226 -8.99 19.64 7.04
N TRP A 227 -7.68 19.38 7.02
CA TRP A 227 -6.96 18.93 5.82
C TRP A 227 -7.35 17.53 5.37
N ASP A 228 -7.76 16.65 6.28
CA ASP A 228 -8.35 15.35 5.91
C ASP A 228 -9.62 15.51 5.07
N LEU A 229 -10.39 16.57 5.28
CA LEU A 229 -11.68 16.83 4.63
C LEU A 229 -11.55 17.59 3.30
N MET A 230 -10.32 17.88 2.86
CA MET A 230 -10.06 18.60 1.62
C MET A 230 -9.92 17.69 0.39
N THR A 231 -9.83 16.37 0.58
CA THR A 231 -9.71 15.37 -0.48
C THR A 231 -10.32 14.04 -0.04
N ASP A 232 -10.54 13.11 -0.98
CA ASP A 232 -10.77 11.71 -0.64
C ASP A 232 -9.48 11.06 -0.14
N ARG A 233 -9.23 11.14 1.17
CA ARG A 233 -8.01 10.61 1.79
C ARG A 233 -7.87 9.10 1.57
N LEU A 234 -8.96 8.37 1.37
CA LEU A 234 -8.88 6.96 1.03
C LEU A 234 -8.27 6.78 -0.36
N ILE A 235 -8.77 7.46 -1.39
CA ILE A 235 -8.20 7.37 -2.75
C ILE A 235 -6.71 7.69 -2.72
N VAL A 236 -6.31 8.77 -2.04
CA VAL A 236 -4.90 9.16 -1.91
C VAL A 236 -4.07 8.03 -1.28
N HIS A 237 -4.54 7.44 -0.18
CA HIS A 237 -3.84 6.36 0.51
C HIS A 237 -3.72 5.08 -0.33
N GLU A 238 -4.84 4.58 -0.85
CA GLU A 238 -4.87 3.30 -1.54
C GLU A 238 -4.17 3.36 -2.91
N VAL A 239 -4.17 4.51 -3.58
CA VAL A 239 -3.42 4.70 -4.83
C VAL A 239 -1.91 4.78 -4.58
N ALA A 240 -1.46 5.28 -3.42
CA ALA A 240 -0.03 5.32 -3.09
C ALA A 240 0.57 3.92 -2.99
N HIS A 241 -0.23 2.95 -2.58
CA HIS A 241 0.18 1.55 -2.50
C HIS A 241 0.54 0.91 -3.84
N GLU A 242 0.09 1.46 -4.96
CA GLU A 242 0.53 1.00 -6.27
C GLU A 242 2.05 1.13 -6.42
N TRP A 243 2.68 2.16 -5.84
CA TRP A 243 4.13 2.28 -5.75
C TRP A 243 4.72 1.53 -4.56
N PHE A 244 4.14 1.69 -3.36
CA PHE A 244 4.65 1.14 -2.10
C PHE A 244 3.66 0.16 -1.46
N GLY A 245 3.84 -1.13 -1.68
CA GLY A 245 2.83 -2.15 -1.37
C GLY A 245 2.80 -3.19 -2.48
N ASN A 246 2.48 -2.71 -3.69
CA ASN A 246 2.28 -3.54 -4.88
C ASN A 246 3.52 -3.58 -5.77
N SER A 247 4.05 -2.41 -6.21
CA SER A 247 5.26 -2.40 -7.05
C SER A 247 6.54 -2.64 -6.23
N ILE A 248 6.59 -2.11 -5.01
CA ILE A 248 7.65 -2.37 -4.04
C ILE A 248 7.01 -3.12 -2.87
N THR A 249 7.14 -4.43 -2.89
CA THR A 249 6.63 -5.33 -1.85
C THR A 249 7.73 -5.58 -0.81
N THR A 250 7.41 -5.78 0.47
CA THR A 250 8.42 -6.25 1.43
C THR A 250 8.54 -7.76 1.44
N ASN A 251 9.75 -8.28 1.64
CA ASN A 251 10.02 -9.72 1.73
C ASN A 251 9.32 -10.38 2.93
N ASP A 252 9.10 -9.62 4.00
CA ASP A 252 8.48 -10.06 5.23
C ASP A 252 7.54 -8.95 5.76
N ILE A 253 6.45 -9.35 6.40
CA ILE A 253 5.45 -8.43 6.98
C ILE A 253 6.04 -7.54 8.07
N THR A 254 7.14 -7.96 8.71
CA THR A 254 7.80 -7.12 9.70
C THR A 254 8.36 -5.80 9.11
N ASP A 255 8.58 -5.75 7.79
CA ASP A 255 9.06 -4.56 7.09
C ASP A 255 7.90 -3.71 6.52
N GLN A 256 6.64 -4.02 6.85
CA GLN A 256 5.42 -3.36 6.34
C GLN A 256 5.36 -1.84 6.56
N TRP A 257 6.24 -1.26 7.39
CA TRP A 257 6.42 0.19 7.45
C TRP A 257 6.80 0.81 6.09
N ILE A 258 7.40 0.04 5.18
CA ILE A 258 7.69 0.49 3.80
C ILE A 258 6.38 0.69 3.03
N HIS A 259 5.37 -0.14 3.26
CA HIS A 259 4.05 0.00 2.62
C HIS A 259 3.30 1.16 3.26
N GLU A 260 3.04 1.03 4.55
CA GLU A 260 2.10 1.89 5.26
C GLU A 260 2.67 3.25 5.64
N GLY A 261 3.98 3.28 5.91
CA GLY A 261 4.68 4.53 6.20
C GLY A 261 4.76 5.43 4.97
N PHE A 262 5.08 4.86 3.81
CA PHE A 262 5.13 5.64 2.55
C PHE A 262 3.74 6.02 2.05
N ALA A 263 2.73 5.14 2.16
CA ALA A 263 1.34 5.51 1.85
C ALA A 263 0.83 6.64 2.76
N GLY A 264 1.09 6.57 4.07
CA GLY A 264 0.79 7.65 5.01
C GLY A 264 1.54 8.94 4.69
N TYR A 265 2.81 8.87 4.32
CA TYR A 265 3.58 10.04 3.89
C TYR A 265 3.12 10.62 2.55
N ALA A 266 2.61 9.78 1.64
CA ALA A 266 2.03 10.21 0.38
C ALA A 266 0.78 11.09 0.60
N GLU A 267 0.00 10.86 1.65
CA GLU A 267 -1.07 11.77 2.08
C GLU A 267 -0.52 13.19 2.36
N GLU A 268 0.63 13.30 3.05
CA GLU A 268 1.28 14.60 3.31
C GLU A 268 1.76 15.27 2.03
N LEU A 269 2.41 14.51 1.13
CA LEU A 269 2.87 15.00 -0.16
C LEU A 269 1.72 15.49 -1.05
N PHE A 270 0.57 14.83 -0.97
CA PHE A 270 -0.66 15.24 -1.64
C PHE A 270 -1.14 16.60 -1.14
N ILE A 271 -1.27 16.75 0.18
CA ILE A 271 -1.68 18.03 0.78
C ILE A 271 -0.67 19.14 0.44
N GLU A 272 0.63 18.84 0.47
CA GLU A 272 1.66 19.83 0.10
C GLU A 272 1.53 20.29 -1.35
N TYR A 273 1.36 19.36 -2.28
CA TYR A 273 1.27 19.69 -3.70
C TYR A 273 0.03 20.54 -4.00
N GLN A 274 -1.11 20.21 -3.38
CA GLN A 274 -2.39 20.88 -3.64
C GLN A 274 -2.53 22.21 -2.87
N TYR A 275 -2.00 22.30 -1.64
CA TYR A 275 -2.29 23.40 -0.72
C TYR A 275 -1.04 24.05 -0.10
N GLY A 276 0.15 23.58 -0.45
CA GLY A 276 1.43 24.14 -0.02
C GLY A 276 1.98 23.60 1.31
N LYS A 277 3.25 23.90 1.57
CA LYS A 277 4.00 23.39 2.74
C LYS A 277 3.38 23.68 4.10
N LYS A 278 2.72 24.84 4.25
CA LYS A 278 2.05 25.20 5.50
C LYS A 278 0.90 24.23 5.80
N ALA A 279 0.07 23.93 4.80
CA ALA A 279 -1.02 22.98 4.93
C ALA A 279 -0.51 21.57 5.27
N ALA A 280 0.57 21.14 4.61
CA ALA A 280 1.22 19.85 4.90
C ALA A 280 1.75 19.76 6.33
N GLY A 281 2.37 20.83 6.84
CA GLY A 281 2.82 20.92 8.23
C GLY A 281 1.65 20.83 9.22
N GLU A 282 0.58 21.59 9.01
CA GLU A 282 -0.62 21.53 9.85
C GLU A 282 -1.29 20.14 9.81
N PHE A 283 -1.33 19.51 8.63
CA PHE A 283 -1.83 18.15 8.45
C PHE A 283 -0.98 17.12 9.22
N PHE A 284 0.34 17.19 9.07
CA PHE A 284 1.29 16.36 9.81
C PHE A 284 1.11 16.52 11.32
N GLU A 285 1.02 17.74 11.83
CA GLU A 285 0.83 18.01 13.25
C GLU A 285 -0.48 17.40 13.76
N ALA A 286 -1.60 17.66 13.07
CA ALA A 286 -2.91 17.16 13.45
C ALA A 286 -3.00 15.63 13.48
N ARG A 287 -2.30 14.95 12.57
CA ARG A 287 -2.34 13.49 12.40
C ARG A 287 -1.33 12.74 13.25
N THR A 288 -0.22 13.37 13.64
CA THR A 288 0.92 12.64 14.17
C THR A 288 1.30 13.02 15.61
N ILE A 289 1.05 14.26 16.05
CA ILE A 289 1.41 14.71 17.41
C ILE A 289 0.53 13.99 18.45
N ASN A 290 1.17 13.30 19.40
CA ASN A 290 0.50 12.53 20.46
C ASN A 290 -0.48 11.44 19.96
N LYS A 291 -0.36 11.01 18.70
CA LYS A 291 -1.23 9.98 18.08
C LYS A 291 -0.60 8.59 17.97
N THR A 292 0.62 8.40 18.47
CA THR A 292 1.31 7.11 18.45
C THR A 292 1.98 6.82 19.78
N LYS A 293 2.15 5.53 20.10
CA LYS A 293 2.88 5.03 21.28
C LYS A 293 4.09 4.24 20.81
N ASN A 294 5.17 4.25 21.58
CA ASN A 294 6.38 3.49 21.27
C ASN A 294 6.52 2.33 22.25
N VAL A 295 5.62 1.36 22.14
CA VAL A 295 5.58 0.21 23.05
C VAL A 295 6.62 -0.85 22.66
N GLU A 296 6.86 -0.99 21.37
CA GLU A 296 7.68 -2.02 20.75
C GLU A 296 8.44 -1.46 19.53
N PRO A 297 9.56 -2.06 19.09
CA PRO A 297 10.18 -1.72 17.81
C PRO A 297 9.24 -1.89 16.62
N LEU A 298 9.47 -1.13 15.54
CA LEU A 298 8.65 -1.20 14.32
C LEU A 298 8.99 -2.46 13.50
N ILE A 299 10.28 -2.75 13.37
CA ILE A 299 10.79 -4.03 12.87
C ILE A 299 10.82 -5.01 14.05
N ARG A 300 10.06 -6.09 13.91
CA ARG A 300 9.86 -7.22 14.81
C ARG A 300 10.77 -8.39 14.41
N ARG A 301 10.34 -9.63 14.65
CA ARG A 301 11.07 -10.83 14.25
C ARG A 301 10.69 -11.26 12.84
N TYR A 302 11.70 -11.46 12.01
CA TYR A 302 11.57 -12.04 10.67
C TYR A 302 11.16 -13.52 10.72
N GLY A 303 10.44 -13.96 9.69
CA GLY A 303 10.15 -15.37 9.39
C GLY A 303 9.02 -16.00 10.21
N ILE A 304 8.31 -15.23 11.04
CA ILE A 304 7.24 -15.74 11.90
C ILE A 304 5.92 -14.96 11.79
N PHE A 305 5.77 -14.17 10.72
CA PHE A 305 4.58 -13.34 10.45
C PHE A 305 4.26 -12.38 11.61
N GLU A 306 5.27 -11.62 12.07
CA GLU A 306 5.12 -10.64 13.16
C GLU A 306 5.23 -9.22 12.62
N THR A 307 4.17 -8.41 12.78
CA THR A 307 4.10 -7.02 12.32
C THR A 307 4.17 -6.02 13.49
N GLY A 308 4.64 -4.80 13.20
CA GLY A 308 4.51 -3.66 14.10
C GLY A 308 3.05 -3.18 14.30
N GLY A 309 2.09 -3.81 13.60
CA GLY A 309 0.66 -3.54 13.71
C GLY A 309 0.32 -2.11 13.26
N SER A 310 -0.75 -1.52 13.82
CA SER A 310 -1.20 -0.18 13.42
C SER A 310 -0.18 0.95 13.64
N TYR A 311 0.91 0.69 14.36
CA TYR A 311 1.98 1.67 14.54
C TYR A 311 2.83 1.88 13.27
N VAL A 312 2.84 0.92 12.33
CA VAL A 312 3.64 1.02 11.10
C VAL A 312 3.27 2.25 10.26
N TYR A 313 1.99 2.61 10.25
CA TYR A 313 1.45 3.77 9.54
C TYR A 313 2.08 5.08 10.06
N LEU A 314 1.76 5.46 11.30
CA LEU A 314 2.15 6.77 11.82
C LEU A 314 3.65 6.87 12.15
N ARG A 315 4.29 5.78 12.59
CA ARG A 315 5.73 5.81 12.86
C ARG A 315 6.55 5.76 11.58
N GLY A 316 6.13 4.99 10.58
CA GLY A 316 6.75 4.98 9.26
C GLY A 316 6.64 6.35 8.58
N TRP A 317 5.45 6.95 8.59
CA TRP A 317 5.25 8.32 8.10
C TRP A 317 6.16 9.32 8.83
N LYS A 318 6.14 9.37 10.17
CA LYS A 318 7.02 10.27 10.95
C LYS A 318 8.49 10.10 10.60
N LEU A 319 8.95 8.87 10.41
CA LEU A 319 10.32 8.58 10.00
C LEU A 319 10.60 9.23 8.65
N ILE A 320 9.77 9.02 7.63
CA ILE A 320 9.99 9.56 6.28
C ILE A 320 9.96 11.09 6.27
N HIS A 321 9.01 11.70 6.99
CA HIS A 321 8.95 13.15 7.20
C HIS A 321 10.24 13.70 7.82
N MET A 322 10.74 13.01 8.86
CA MET A 322 11.99 13.37 9.53
C MET A 322 13.19 13.21 8.60
N LEU A 323 13.24 12.15 7.78
CA LEU A 323 14.30 11.97 6.78
C LEU A 323 14.30 13.12 5.76
N ARG A 324 13.14 13.56 5.27
CA ARG A 324 13.06 14.74 4.38
C ARG A 324 13.59 15.99 5.06
N THR A 325 13.21 16.19 6.32
CA THR A 325 13.68 17.33 7.12
C THR A 325 15.20 17.32 7.26
N ILE A 326 15.81 16.16 7.52
CA ILE A 326 17.26 15.98 7.66
C ILE A 326 17.99 16.20 6.33
N VAL A 327 17.42 15.72 5.22
CA VAL A 327 17.96 15.97 3.88
C VAL A 327 17.94 17.46 3.53
N ASN A 328 16.88 18.17 3.95
CA ASN A 328 16.70 19.62 3.79
C ASN A 328 16.94 20.13 2.34
N ASP A 329 16.59 19.30 1.36
CA ASP A 329 16.71 19.56 -0.08
C ASP A 329 15.61 18.74 -0.78
N ASP A 330 14.52 19.42 -1.16
CA ASP A 330 13.35 18.75 -1.76
C ASP A 330 13.65 18.13 -3.12
N ALA A 331 14.55 18.74 -3.90
CA ALA A 331 14.93 18.21 -5.21
C ALA A 331 15.69 16.89 -5.03
N LYS A 332 16.63 16.84 -4.07
CA LYS A 332 17.36 15.62 -3.73
C LYS A 332 16.46 14.57 -3.08
N PHE A 333 15.55 14.97 -2.20
CA PHE A 333 14.62 14.05 -1.56
C PHE A 333 13.65 13.42 -2.59
N ARG A 334 13.08 14.24 -3.49
CA ARG A 334 12.27 13.74 -4.61
C ARG A 334 13.08 12.82 -5.53
N LEU A 335 14.33 13.17 -5.84
CA LEU A 335 15.21 12.31 -6.62
C LEU A 335 15.41 10.95 -5.93
N ALA A 336 15.58 10.94 -4.61
CA ALA A 336 15.68 9.70 -3.84
C ALA A 336 14.43 8.83 -3.97
N LEU A 337 13.23 9.41 -3.78
CA LEU A 337 11.96 8.70 -3.94
C LEU A 337 11.80 8.11 -5.35
N ARG A 338 12.02 8.91 -6.40
CA ARG A 338 11.93 8.43 -7.79
C ARG A 338 12.94 7.33 -8.09
N THR A 339 14.16 7.44 -7.57
CA THR A 339 15.20 6.42 -7.76
C THR A 339 14.86 5.12 -7.02
N ILE A 340 14.26 5.21 -5.83
CA ILE A 340 13.75 4.05 -5.08
C ILE A 340 12.66 3.35 -5.89
N CYS A 341 11.65 4.11 -6.35
CA CYS A 341 10.54 3.60 -7.16
C CYS A 341 11.01 2.95 -8.48
N ASP A 342 11.99 3.53 -9.16
CA ASP A 342 12.54 2.97 -10.40
C ASP A 342 13.39 1.72 -10.15
N LYS A 343 14.32 1.77 -9.19
CA LYS A 343 15.25 0.67 -8.93
C LYS A 343 14.56 -0.59 -8.40
N PHE A 344 13.55 -0.41 -7.56
CA PHE A 344 12.80 -1.49 -6.93
C PHE A 344 11.44 -1.76 -7.59
N ARG A 345 11.17 -1.19 -8.76
CA ARG A 345 9.95 -1.46 -9.53
C ARG A 345 9.78 -2.97 -9.72
N HIS A 346 8.61 -3.48 -9.32
CA HIS A 346 8.20 -4.88 -9.40
C HIS A 346 9.17 -5.83 -8.68
N LYS A 347 9.60 -5.47 -7.46
CA LYS A 347 10.49 -6.28 -6.65
C LYS A 347 10.01 -6.38 -5.22
N THR A 348 10.36 -7.49 -4.60
CA THR A 348 10.31 -7.67 -3.15
C THR A 348 11.65 -7.22 -2.54
N ILE A 349 11.60 -6.45 -1.44
CA ILE A 349 12.80 -5.89 -0.79
C ILE A 349 12.75 -6.07 0.73
N ASP A 350 13.91 -5.98 1.38
CA ASP A 350 13.98 -5.78 2.83
C ASP A 350 14.23 -4.30 3.21
N SER A 351 14.05 -3.98 4.50
CA SER A 351 14.35 -2.63 5.01
C SER A 351 15.78 -2.18 4.71
N LYS A 352 16.76 -3.09 4.81
CA LYS A 352 18.18 -2.75 4.66
C LYS A 352 18.50 -2.28 3.24
N GLU A 353 17.89 -2.88 2.22
CA GLU A 353 18.05 -2.48 0.83
C GLU A 353 17.58 -1.03 0.60
N LEU A 354 16.41 -0.67 1.14
CA LEU A 354 15.87 0.69 1.07
C LEU A 354 16.73 1.68 1.86
N GLU A 355 17.08 1.35 3.10
CA GLU A 355 17.92 2.18 3.99
C GLU A 355 19.27 2.53 3.33
N THR A 356 19.91 1.51 2.75
CA THR A 356 21.21 1.64 2.07
C THR A 356 21.10 2.54 0.84
N LEU A 357 20.06 2.34 0.03
CA LEU A 357 19.85 3.16 -1.17
C LEU A 357 19.55 4.61 -0.81
N PHE A 358 18.69 4.83 0.19
CA PHE A 358 18.33 6.17 0.65
C PHE A 358 19.58 6.93 1.12
N SER A 359 20.38 6.31 1.98
CA SER A 359 21.64 6.90 2.48
C SER A 359 22.61 7.23 1.35
N LYS A 360 22.72 6.34 0.35
CA LYS A 360 23.59 6.55 -0.81
C LYS A 360 23.17 7.76 -1.64
N ILE A 361 21.87 7.95 -1.88
CA ILE A 361 21.36 9.05 -2.73
C ILE A 361 21.38 10.38 -1.97
N SER A 362 21.02 10.36 -0.68
CA SER A 362 21.04 11.57 0.15
C SER A 362 22.46 12.09 0.41
N GLY A 363 23.44 11.18 0.43
CA GLY A 363 24.82 11.47 0.84
C GLY A 363 24.96 11.60 2.36
N ILE A 364 23.95 11.18 3.12
CA ILE A 364 23.90 11.26 4.58
C ILE A 364 23.92 9.83 5.13
N ASN A 365 24.72 9.58 6.17
CA ASN A 365 24.66 8.32 6.90
C ASN A 365 23.39 8.27 7.76
N LEU A 366 22.30 7.74 7.22
CA LEU A 366 21.00 7.64 7.90
C LEU A 366 20.87 6.37 8.75
N GLN A 367 21.86 5.47 8.72
CA GLN A 367 21.79 4.20 9.44
C GLN A 367 21.53 4.35 10.95
N PRO A 368 22.14 5.31 11.69
CA PRO A 368 21.83 5.50 13.09
C PRO A 368 20.36 5.87 13.33
N ILE A 369 19.78 6.68 12.44
CA ILE A 369 18.36 7.08 12.50
C ILE A 369 17.46 5.89 12.22
N PHE A 370 17.73 5.12 11.16
CA PHE A 370 16.94 3.92 10.87
C PHE A 370 17.00 2.91 12.01
N ASN A 371 18.19 2.64 12.55
CA ASN A 371 18.36 1.73 13.69
C ASN A 371 17.57 2.22 14.92
N GLN A 372 17.62 3.51 15.23
CA GLN A 372 16.87 4.06 16.36
C GLN A 372 15.36 3.92 16.18
N TYR A 373 14.82 4.33 15.04
CA TYR A 373 13.37 4.48 14.92
C TYR A 373 12.65 3.22 14.41
N LEU A 374 13.36 2.31 13.73
CA LEU A 374 12.82 1.03 13.28
C LEU A 374 13.09 -0.10 14.26
N ARG A 375 14.31 -0.20 14.82
CA ARG A 375 14.78 -1.36 15.59
C ARG A 375 14.81 -1.12 17.10
N ASN A 376 14.53 0.10 17.56
CA ASN A 376 14.37 0.42 18.97
C ASN A 376 12.96 1.01 19.22
N LYS A 377 12.46 0.83 20.44
CA LYS A 377 11.21 1.44 20.91
C LYS A 377 11.44 2.78 21.61
N GLU A 378 12.63 2.99 22.18
CA GLU A 378 12.89 4.22 22.93
C GLU A 378 12.93 5.43 21.98
N VAL A 379 12.37 6.55 22.44
CA VAL A 379 12.44 7.82 21.72
C VAL A 379 13.61 8.62 22.31
N PRO A 380 14.58 9.06 21.49
CA PRO A 380 15.70 9.84 21.98
C PRO A 380 15.24 11.10 22.73
N THR A 381 15.77 11.31 23.93
CA THR A 381 15.56 12.53 24.72
C THR A 381 16.64 13.55 24.37
N PHE A 382 16.26 14.71 23.83
CA PHE A 382 17.22 15.79 23.60
C PHE A 382 17.50 16.53 24.91
N GLU A 383 18.69 16.34 25.46
CA GLU A 383 19.14 17.02 26.67
C GLU A 383 20.05 18.18 26.31
N TYR A 384 19.85 19.33 26.97
CA TYR A 384 20.72 20.49 26.79
C TYR A 384 20.93 21.25 28.10
N ARG A 385 22.05 21.96 28.17
CA ARG A 385 22.40 22.87 29.27
C ARG A 385 23.18 24.07 28.74
N LEU A 386 22.80 25.26 29.22
CA LEU A 386 23.57 26.48 29.02
C LEU A 386 24.56 26.66 30.18
N ILE A 387 25.84 26.83 29.86
CA ILE A 387 26.92 27.16 30.81
C ILE A 387 27.56 28.46 30.33
N GLY A 388 27.25 29.58 31.00
CA GLY A 388 27.53 30.91 30.45
C GLY A 388 26.88 31.06 29.07
N ASN A 389 27.67 31.41 28.06
CA ASN A 389 27.21 31.53 26.66
C ASN A 389 27.43 30.24 25.83
N THR A 390 27.79 29.12 26.46
CA THR A 390 28.02 27.85 25.76
C THR A 390 26.82 26.92 25.91
N LEU A 391 26.22 26.51 24.80
CA LEU A 391 25.21 25.45 24.76
C LEU A 391 25.89 24.08 24.68
N LYS A 392 25.67 23.24 25.68
CA LYS A 392 26.03 21.81 25.66
C LYS A 392 24.76 21.00 25.42
N TYR A 393 24.83 19.99 24.57
CA TYR A 393 23.68 19.15 24.24
C TYR A 393 24.10 17.72 23.91
N ARG A 394 23.17 16.77 24.07
CA ARG A 394 23.30 15.36 23.68
C ARG A 394 21.93 14.73 23.46
N PHE A 395 21.91 13.52 22.90
CA PHE A 395 20.75 12.64 23.01
C PHE A 395 20.94 11.65 24.15
N ALA A 396 19.91 11.47 24.97
CA ALA A 396 19.78 10.35 25.91
C ALA A 396 18.76 9.33 25.37
N ASP A 397 18.65 8.17 26.03
CA ASP A 397 17.66 7.11 25.71
C ASP A 397 17.71 6.65 24.24
N CYS A 398 18.91 6.61 23.67
CA CYS A 398 19.14 6.26 22.28
C CYS A 398 20.21 5.18 22.11
N THR A 399 20.22 4.55 20.94
CA THR A 399 21.20 3.54 20.56
C THR A 399 22.62 4.14 20.52
N PRO A 400 23.67 3.36 20.87
CA PRO A 400 25.04 3.85 20.81
C PRO A 400 25.39 4.37 19.41
N GLY A 401 25.97 5.57 19.35
CA GLY A 401 26.34 6.21 18.09
C GLY A 401 25.17 6.86 17.35
N PHE A 402 24.00 6.98 17.99
CA PHE A 402 22.90 7.77 17.47
C PHE A 402 23.33 9.24 17.31
N SER A 403 23.10 9.78 16.12
CA SER A 403 23.25 11.20 15.84
C SER A 403 22.17 11.59 14.85
N MET A 404 21.58 12.75 15.09
CA MET A 404 20.52 13.31 14.25
C MET A 404 20.59 14.83 14.33
N PRO A 405 20.65 15.55 13.19
CA PRO A 405 20.69 16.98 13.22
C PRO A 405 19.33 17.56 13.67
N ILE A 406 19.37 18.63 14.47
CA ILE A 406 18.17 19.33 14.96
C ILE A 406 18.24 20.80 14.53
N LYS A 407 17.16 21.29 13.94
CA LYS A 407 16.96 22.73 13.74
C LYS A 407 16.23 23.32 14.94
N THR A 408 16.73 24.43 15.48
CA THR A 408 16.08 25.14 16.59
C THR A 408 15.59 26.51 16.13
N ASN A 409 14.74 27.15 16.94
CA ASN A 409 14.36 28.54 16.77
C ASN A 409 15.34 29.53 17.44
N ILE A 410 16.43 29.04 18.03
CA ILE A 410 17.42 29.83 18.79
C ILE A 410 18.55 30.30 17.87
N THR A 411 18.96 29.47 16.91
CA THR A 411 20.03 29.78 15.95
C THR A 411 19.65 29.33 14.55
N GLU A 412 20.13 30.03 13.52
CA GLU A 412 19.98 29.57 12.13
C GLU A 412 20.79 28.30 11.83
N MET A 413 21.79 27.99 12.66
CA MET A 413 22.59 26.78 12.55
C MET A 413 21.84 25.54 13.05
N TRP A 414 22.05 24.42 12.35
CA TRP A 414 21.64 23.11 12.82
C TRP A 414 22.58 22.62 13.92
N LEU A 415 22.00 22.07 15.00
CA LEU A 415 22.74 21.35 16.03
C LEU A 415 22.98 19.92 15.56
N ASN A 416 24.12 19.33 15.92
CA ASN A 416 24.46 17.94 15.59
C ASN A 416 24.70 17.12 16.88
N PRO A 417 23.66 16.92 17.71
CA PRO A 417 23.77 16.09 18.90
C PRO A 417 24.17 14.64 18.54
N SER A 418 24.88 14.04 19.47
CA SER A 418 25.19 12.61 19.51
C SER A 418 24.79 12.03 20.87
N SER A 419 24.69 10.70 20.93
CA SER A 419 24.40 9.91 22.14
C SER A 419 25.44 10.10 23.25
#